data_AF-A0A6I5NKR3-F1
#
_entry.id   AF-A0A6I5NKR3-F1
#
_cell.length_a   1.000
_cell.length_b   1.000
_cell.length_c   1.000
_cell.angle_alpha   90.00
_cell.angle_beta   90.00
_cell.angle_gamma   90.00
#
_symmetry.space_group_name_H-M   'P 1'
#
loop_
_entity.id
_entity.type
_entity.pdbx_description
1 polymer ?
#
loop_
_entity_poly.entity_id
_entity_poly.type
_entity_poly.pdbx_seq_one_letter_code
_entity_poly.pdbx_strand_id
1 'polypeptide(L)'
;MTTDQPKIFPRNLTARLAYQAAGNPVSSRLEDEVGNCFPGLGIDIRNLDRRFFPGLVFNFAGREHRELDPEIPDLYGARLVSVEDECDPDLHQSNPTAIALLAVFHSPQGREMRQGEWFIDTLEQAGKTIALYDRNSQGERIPMDGMAVWRIVRSLSPGHVGLTLIRRDFTDADGQHPTITLNGWRRQFVDPKTGTLNEVYQPGELVQSLCSPWQHDMRDCACMYWASNRPDIVFAEVPAKTEEELLESEDANLRLDWLRSDREETGRVFAPNSYRKLRQYQMDNHEINKRWTELNFALESREIGETYTPPDLDAPDPEANNQDLN
;
A
#
# COMPACT_ATOMS: atom_id res chain seq x y z
N MET A 1 30.27 20.30 42.86
CA MET A 1 30.06 18.88 42.55
C MET A 1 28.81 18.77 41.72
N THR A 2 28.99 18.68 40.41
CA THR A 2 27.96 18.52 39.39
C THR A 2 27.51 17.06 39.38
N THR A 3 26.35 16.77 39.96
CA THR A 3 25.71 15.46 39.79
C THR A 3 24.97 15.49 38.45
N ASP A 4 25.68 15.02 37.43
CA ASP A 4 25.17 14.72 36.10
C ASP A 4 24.13 13.58 36.24
N GLN A 5 22.86 13.95 36.42
CA GLN A 5 21.76 13.00 36.40
C GLN A 5 21.57 12.56 34.93
N PRO A 6 21.60 11.26 34.62
CA PRO A 6 21.43 10.81 33.24
C PRO A 6 20.04 11.21 32.77
N LYS A 7 19.97 12.17 31.84
CA LYS A 7 18.75 12.43 31.06
C LYS A 7 18.37 11.14 30.36
N ILE A 8 17.25 10.54 30.77
CA ILE A 8 16.66 9.42 30.05
C ILE A 8 16.09 10.00 28.75
N PHE A 9 16.81 9.81 27.65
CA PHE A 9 16.25 10.02 26.33
C PHE A 9 15.37 8.82 26.00
N PRO A 10 14.11 9.02 25.60
CA PRO A 10 13.28 7.93 25.11
C PRO A 10 13.95 7.36 23.86
N ARG A 11 14.46 6.12 23.98
CA ARG A 11 15.07 5.37 22.86
C ARG A 11 14.02 4.73 21.96
N ASN A 12 12.74 4.94 22.25
CA ASN A 12 11.64 4.34 21.52
C ASN A 12 11.23 5.25 20.35
N LEU A 13 11.61 4.85 19.13
CA LEU A 13 11.32 5.57 17.89
C LEU A 13 9.81 5.69 17.58
N THR A 14 8.96 4.86 18.18
CA THR A 14 7.50 5.03 18.10
C THR A 14 7.00 6.32 18.77
N ALA A 15 7.70 6.84 19.78
CA ALA A 15 7.38 8.15 20.35
C ALA A 15 7.73 9.32 19.40
N ARG A 16 8.63 9.11 18.43
CA ARG A 16 8.88 10.07 17.33
C ARG A 16 7.90 9.93 16.18
N LEU A 17 7.27 8.76 16.00
CA LEU A 17 6.10 8.61 15.11
C LEU A 17 4.84 9.24 15.71
N ALA A 18 4.76 9.36 17.04
CA ALA A 18 3.74 10.15 17.72
C ALA A 18 3.98 11.67 17.66
N TYR A 19 5.09 12.13 17.04
CA TYR A 19 5.21 13.54 16.68
C TYR A 19 4.17 13.84 15.62
N GLN A 20 3.04 14.40 16.05
CA GLN A 20 2.10 15.03 15.15
C GLN A 20 2.80 16.24 14.53
N ALA A 21 3.21 16.11 13.27
CA ALA A 21 3.59 17.30 12.51
C ALA A 21 2.37 18.24 12.52
N ALA A 22 2.52 19.40 13.15
CA ALA A 22 1.47 20.40 13.19
C ALA A 22 1.00 20.69 11.76
N GLY A 23 -0.30 20.53 11.50
CA GLY A 23 -0.93 20.81 10.20
C GLY A 23 -1.33 19.60 9.36
N ASN A 24 -0.98 18.37 9.75
CA ASN A 24 -1.43 17.17 9.04
C ASN A 24 -2.68 16.57 9.72
N PRO A 25 -3.83 16.44 9.01
CA PRO A 25 -5.02 15.83 9.58
C PRO A 25 -4.76 14.36 9.93
N VAL A 26 -5.52 13.81 10.89
CA VAL A 26 -5.42 12.41 11.33
C VAL A 26 -5.47 11.44 10.12
N SER A 27 -6.34 11.72 9.14
CA SER A 27 -6.45 11.00 7.86
C SER A 27 -5.19 10.97 6.96
N SER A 28 -4.15 11.75 7.26
CA SER A 28 -2.87 11.73 6.52
C SER A 28 -1.84 10.77 7.12
N ARG A 29 -2.21 10.03 8.17
CA ARG A 29 -1.34 9.06 8.82
C ARG A 29 -1.56 7.67 8.27
N LEU A 30 -0.50 6.87 8.30
CA LEU A 30 -0.53 5.47 7.86
C LEU A 30 -1.55 4.63 8.64
N GLU A 31 -1.81 4.95 9.92
CA GLU A 31 -2.83 4.26 10.72
C GLU A 31 -4.28 4.56 10.31
N ASP A 32 -4.53 5.72 9.69
CA ASP A 32 -5.83 6.11 9.13
C ASP A 32 -5.94 5.79 7.64
N GLU A 33 -4.89 5.21 7.08
CA GLU A 33 -4.81 4.81 5.70
C GLU A 33 -5.45 3.43 5.51
N VAL A 34 -6.38 3.34 4.57
CA VAL A 34 -6.96 2.04 4.21
C VAL A 34 -6.03 1.35 3.22
N GLY A 35 -5.22 0.43 3.72
CA GLY A 35 -4.35 -0.40 2.88
C GLY A 35 -5.15 -1.18 1.83
N ASN A 36 -4.93 -0.89 0.55
CA ASN A 36 -5.60 -1.56 -0.57
C ASN A 36 -4.68 -2.59 -1.24
N CYS A 37 -5.28 -3.68 -1.73
CA CYS A 37 -4.65 -4.71 -2.58
C CYS A 37 -4.90 -4.47 -4.08
N PHE A 38 -5.75 -3.50 -4.40
CA PHE A 38 -5.96 -2.85 -5.69
C PHE A 38 -5.30 -1.45 -5.63
N PRO A 39 -5.02 -0.75 -6.74
CA PRO A 39 -4.46 0.60 -6.66
C PRO A 39 -5.36 1.45 -5.78
N GLY A 40 -4.79 1.96 -4.69
CA GLY A 40 -5.51 2.83 -3.78
C GLY A 40 -4.64 3.85 -3.11
N LEU A 41 -5.12 5.09 -3.22
CA LEU A 41 -4.61 6.43 -2.89
C LEU A 41 -3.55 6.64 -1.78
N GLY A 42 -3.22 5.65 -0.97
CA GLY A 42 -2.22 5.77 0.08
C GLY A 42 -0.96 4.93 -0.21
N ILE A 43 -1.08 3.61 -0.18
CA ILE A 43 -0.04 2.64 -0.53
C ILE A 43 -0.65 1.41 -1.20
N ASP A 44 0.09 0.84 -2.15
CA ASP A 44 -0.20 -0.51 -2.64
C ASP A 44 0.62 -1.50 -1.84
N ILE A 45 -0.04 -2.32 -1.02
CA ILE A 45 0.64 -3.24 -0.12
C ILE A 45 1.45 -4.32 -0.86
N ARG A 46 1.18 -4.56 -2.15
CA ARG A 46 1.99 -5.46 -2.98
C ARG A 46 3.41 -4.94 -3.13
N ASN A 47 3.61 -3.61 -3.08
CA ASN A 47 4.92 -2.98 -3.12
C ASN A 47 5.79 -3.39 -1.93
N LEU A 48 5.20 -3.70 -0.76
CA LEU A 48 5.95 -4.25 0.36
C LEU A 48 6.52 -5.63 0.02
N ASP A 49 5.71 -6.52 -0.55
CA ASP A 49 6.10 -7.89 -0.88
C ASP A 49 7.03 -8.00 -2.10
N ARG A 50 7.23 -6.93 -2.89
CA ARG A 50 8.21 -6.95 -4.02
C ARG A 50 9.61 -7.31 -3.55
N ARG A 51 9.98 -6.92 -2.33
CA ARG A 51 11.30 -7.13 -1.71
C ARG A 51 11.26 -8.18 -0.60
N PHE A 52 10.34 -9.14 -0.68
CA PHE A 52 10.16 -10.14 0.38
C PHE A 52 11.39 -11.04 0.60
N PHE A 53 12.22 -11.22 -0.44
CA PHE A 53 13.44 -12.02 -0.42
C PHE A 53 14.67 -11.11 -0.61
N PRO A 54 15.70 -11.20 0.24
CA PRO A 54 16.89 -10.36 0.14
C PRO A 54 17.59 -10.42 -1.22
N GLY A 55 17.98 -9.24 -1.72
CA GLY A 55 18.66 -9.02 -2.99
C GLY A 55 17.78 -9.10 -4.22
N LEU A 56 16.50 -9.46 -4.10
CA LEU A 56 15.62 -9.67 -5.26
C LEU A 56 14.39 -8.75 -5.19
N VAL A 57 14.05 -8.18 -6.33
CA VAL A 57 12.83 -7.38 -6.51
C VAL A 57 11.90 -8.09 -7.49
N PHE A 58 10.67 -8.34 -7.08
CA PHE A 58 9.66 -9.00 -7.89
C PHE A 58 8.56 -8.04 -8.32
N ASN A 59 7.89 -8.38 -9.41
CA ASN A 59 6.59 -7.84 -9.79
C ASN A 59 5.57 -8.98 -9.91
N PHE A 60 4.36 -8.77 -9.42
CA PHE A 60 3.30 -9.76 -9.45
C PHE A 60 2.39 -9.49 -10.66
N ALA A 61 2.63 -10.20 -11.76
CA ALA A 61 1.89 -10.06 -13.01
C ALA A 61 0.61 -10.92 -12.98
N GLY A 62 -0.54 -10.27 -12.85
CA GLY A 62 -1.86 -10.89 -12.89
C GLY A 62 -2.56 -10.77 -14.25
N ARG A 63 -3.55 -11.64 -14.50
CA ARG A 63 -4.42 -11.68 -15.70
C ARG A 63 -5.32 -10.46 -15.82
N GLU A 64 -5.51 -9.73 -14.73
CA GLU A 64 -6.32 -8.52 -14.65
C GLU A 64 -5.61 -7.27 -15.21
N HIS A 65 -4.31 -7.34 -15.48
CA HIS A 65 -3.61 -6.35 -16.30
C HIS A 65 -4.01 -6.55 -17.76
N ARG A 66 -5.01 -5.77 -18.22
CA ARG A 66 -5.64 -5.78 -19.55
C ARG A 66 -4.70 -5.61 -20.78
N GLU A 67 -3.39 -5.62 -20.59
CA GLU A 67 -2.38 -5.53 -21.65
C GLU A 67 -1.74 -6.88 -22.00
N LEU A 68 -1.91 -7.91 -21.17
CA LEU A 68 -1.37 -9.24 -21.43
C LEU A 68 -2.42 -10.12 -22.10
N ASP A 69 -2.05 -10.68 -23.24
CA ASP A 69 -2.90 -11.61 -23.98
C ASP A 69 -3.19 -12.83 -23.08
N PRO A 70 -4.47 -13.15 -22.79
CA PRO A 70 -4.82 -14.37 -22.06
C PRO A 70 -4.30 -15.64 -22.75
N GLU A 71 -3.92 -15.57 -24.03
CA GLU A 71 -3.29 -16.66 -24.79
C GLU A 71 -1.78 -16.82 -24.53
N ILE A 72 -1.13 -15.92 -23.78
CA ILE A 72 0.30 -16.01 -23.41
C ILE A 72 0.45 -16.22 -21.89
N PRO A 73 0.16 -17.43 -21.37
CA PRO A 73 0.13 -17.72 -19.93
C PRO A 73 1.49 -17.59 -19.24
N ASP A 74 2.59 -17.61 -20.00
CA ASP A 74 3.96 -17.61 -19.46
C ASP A 74 4.37 -16.28 -18.83
N LEU A 75 3.59 -15.22 -19.03
CA LEU A 75 3.84 -13.88 -18.48
C LEU A 75 3.28 -13.68 -17.06
N TYR A 76 2.49 -14.63 -16.54
CA TYR A 76 1.86 -14.51 -15.22
C TYR A 76 2.71 -15.04 -14.06
N GLY A 77 2.49 -14.51 -12.86
CA GLY A 77 3.13 -14.95 -11.62
C GLY A 77 4.03 -13.87 -11.01
N ALA A 78 5.03 -14.29 -10.21
CA ALA A 78 6.04 -13.38 -9.66
C ALA A 78 7.27 -13.33 -10.57
N ARG A 79 7.39 -12.28 -11.36
CA ARG A 79 8.52 -12.02 -12.25
C ARG A 79 9.63 -11.31 -11.49
N LEU A 80 10.87 -11.78 -11.61
CA LEU A 80 12.04 -11.07 -11.13
C LEU A 80 12.27 -9.84 -12.01
N VAL A 81 12.34 -8.67 -11.38
CA VAL A 81 12.56 -7.37 -12.05
C VAL A 81 14.04 -7.01 -12.01
N SER A 82 14.67 -7.17 -10.84
CA SER A 82 16.06 -6.80 -10.62
C SER A 82 16.68 -7.65 -9.50
N VAL A 83 17.99 -7.83 -9.61
CA VAL A 83 18.86 -8.29 -8.52
C VAL A 83 19.56 -7.04 -7.99
N GLU A 84 19.23 -6.65 -6.77
CA GLU A 84 19.65 -5.40 -6.11
C GLU A 84 20.51 -5.69 -4.87
N ASP A 85 21.44 -6.63 -5.01
CA ASP A 85 22.28 -7.12 -3.92
C ASP A 85 23.27 -6.09 -3.38
N GLU A 86 23.79 -5.21 -4.25
CA GLU A 86 24.77 -4.19 -3.87
C GLU A 86 24.19 -3.10 -2.95
N CYS A 87 22.91 -2.77 -3.10
CA CYS A 87 22.25 -1.71 -2.31
C CYS A 87 21.36 -2.25 -1.19
N ASP A 88 21.30 -3.57 -0.99
CA ASP A 88 20.43 -4.19 0.00
C ASP A 88 21.04 -4.21 1.41
N PRO A 89 20.54 -3.41 2.37
CA PRO A 89 21.10 -3.35 3.73
C PRO A 89 21.03 -4.70 4.47
N ASP A 90 20.10 -5.58 4.11
CA ASP A 90 19.94 -6.90 4.72
C ASP A 90 21.06 -7.86 4.33
N LEU A 91 21.73 -7.64 3.19
CA LEU A 91 22.83 -8.48 2.70
C LEU A 91 24.22 -8.06 3.20
N HIS A 92 24.38 -6.80 3.61
CA HIS A 92 25.65 -6.28 4.15
C HIS A 92 25.90 -6.66 5.62
N GLN A 93 24.98 -7.42 6.22
CA GLN A 93 25.12 -7.92 7.57
C GLN A 93 26.16 -9.05 7.62
N SER A 94 26.91 -9.14 8.72
CA SER A 94 27.87 -10.22 8.99
C SER A 94 27.18 -11.56 9.35
N ASN A 95 26.12 -11.92 8.64
CA ASN A 95 25.39 -13.18 8.81
C ASN A 95 25.82 -14.21 7.75
N PRO A 96 26.15 -15.46 8.13
CA PRO A 96 26.49 -16.53 7.19
C PRO A 96 25.49 -16.72 6.03
N THR A 97 24.19 -16.56 6.27
CA THR A 97 23.18 -16.70 5.21
C THR A 97 23.30 -15.59 4.17
N ALA A 98 23.56 -14.35 4.60
CA ALA A 98 23.77 -13.22 3.71
C ALA A 98 25.03 -13.42 2.84
N ILE A 99 26.12 -13.88 3.46
CA ILE A 99 27.39 -14.19 2.75
C ILE A 99 27.17 -15.28 1.71
N ALA A 100 26.47 -16.36 2.06
CA ALA A 100 26.17 -17.44 1.14
C ALA A 100 25.32 -16.97 -0.03
N LEU A 101 24.33 -16.12 0.22
CA LEU A 101 23.44 -15.59 -0.82
C LEU A 101 24.19 -14.62 -1.75
N LEU A 102 25.02 -13.71 -1.21
CA LEU A 102 25.90 -12.84 -1.99
C LEU A 102 26.89 -13.64 -2.86
N ALA A 103 27.42 -14.75 -2.35
CA ALA A 103 28.29 -15.62 -3.14
C ALA A 103 27.57 -16.18 -4.38
N VAL A 104 26.27 -16.50 -4.27
CA VAL A 104 25.45 -16.90 -5.42
C VAL A 104 25.17 -15.72 -6.35
N PHE A 105 24.86 -14.54 -5.83
CA PHE A 105 24.63 -13.37 -6.68
C PHE A 105 25.87 -12.93 -7.47
N HIS A 106 27.08 -13.14 -6.94
CA HIS A 106 28.33 -12.85 -7.63
C HIS A 106 28.85 -14.03 -8.50
N SER A 107 28.16 -15.17 -8.49
CA SER A 107 28.54 -16.33 -9.29
C SER A 107 28.07 -16.20 -10.76
N PRO A 108 28.49 -17.12 -11.66
CA PRO A 108 27.90 -17.20 -13.00
C PRO A 108 26.37 -17.34 -12.99
N GLN A 109 25.79 -18.09 -12.04
CA GLN A 109 24.34 -18.20 -11.89
C GLN A 109 23.69 -16.85 -11.56
N GLY A 110 24.29 -16.06 -10.67
CA GLY A 110 23.81 -14.71 -10.38
C GLY A 110 23.88 -13.78 -11.59
N ARG A 111 24.91 -13.89 -12.43
CA ARG A 111 24.99 -13.14 -13.70
C ARG A 111 23.90 -13.55 -14.68
N GLU A 112 23.59 -14.84 -14.74
CA GLU A 112 22.50 -15.37 -15.57
C GLU A 112 21.13 -14.88 -15.08
N MET A 113 20.92 -14.83 -13.77
CA MET A 113 19.67 -14.34 -13.15
C MET A 113 19.35 -12.88 -13.50
N ARG A 114 20.39 -12.07 -13.74
CA ARG A 114 20.25 -10.67 -14.19
C ARG A 114 19.88 -10.54 -15.67
N GLN A 115 19.77 -11.66 -16.38
CA GLN A 115 19.48 -11.73 -17.81
C GLN A 115 18.28 -12.65 -18.06
N GLY A 116 17.34 -12.19 -18.89
CA GLY A 116 16.15 -12.97 -19.26
C GLY A 116 14.98 -12.84 -18.29
N GLU A 117 14.00 -13.72 -18.47
CA GLU A 117 12.67 -13.63 -17.88
C GLU A 117 12.50 -14.70 -16.80
N TRP A 118 12.92 -14.36 -15.58
CA TRP A 118 12.89 -15.25 -14.43
C TRP A 118 11.60 -15.08 -13.63
N PHE A 119 11.01 -16.20 -13.23
CA PHE A 119 9.81 -16.23 -12.40
C PHE A 119 10.01 -17.14 -11.20
N ILE A 120 9.27 -16.89 -10.12
CA ILE A 120 9.20 -17.84 -9.01
C ILE A 120 8.48 -19.10 -9.45
N ASP A 121 9.16 -20.23 -9.32
CA ASP A 121 8.66 -21.56 -9.66
C ASP A 121 8.09 -22.27 -8.42
N THR A 122 8.87 -22.27 -7.35
CA THR A 122 8.50 -22.87 -6.07
C THR A 122 8.98 -22.02 -4.90
N LEU A 123 8.23 -22.10 -3.82
CA LEU A 123 8.59 -21.56 -2.51
C LEU A 123 8.63 -22.69 -1.49
N GLU A 124 9.65 -22.69 -0.63
CA GLU A 124 9.79 -23.64 0.45
C GLU A 124 9.91 -22.92 1.80
N GLN A 125 9.09 -23.32 2.77
CA GLN A 125 9.22 -22.88 4.15
C GLN A 125 8.75 -23.96 5.11
N ALA A 126 9.50 -24.16 6.19
CA ALA A 126 9.20 -25.16 7.23
C ALA A 126 8.94 -26.58 6.69
N GLY A 127 9.75 -27.01 5.71
CA GLY A 127 9.66 -28.34 5.08
C GLY A 127 8.44 -28.53 4.16
N LYS A 128 7.71 -27.45 3.84
CA LYS A 128 6.63 -27.46 2.86
C LYS A 128 7.07 -26.74 1.60
N THR A 129 6.90 -27.38 0.45
CA THR A 129 7.15 -26.79 -0.86
C THR A 129 5.82 -26.52 -1.56
N ILE A 130 5.63 -25.30 -2.05
CA ILE A 130 4.47 -24.88 -2.83
C ILE A 130 4.94 -24.57 -4.24
N ALA A 131 4.36 -25.27 -5.22
CA ALA A 131 4.51 -24.96 -6.63
C ALA A 131 3.62 -23.76 -7.01
N LEU A 132 4.17 -22.81 -7.76
CA LEU A 132 3.47 -21.61 -8.21
C LEU A 132 2.94 -21.74 -9.65
N TYR A 133 2.48 -22.94 -9.97
CA TYR A 133 1.85 -23.29 -11.24
C TYR A 133 0.78 -24.35 -10.98
N ASP A 134 -0.27 -24.30 -11.79
CA ASP A 134 -1.28 -25.34 -11.90
C ASP A 134 -0.94 -26.30 -13.05
N ARG A 135 -1.72 -27.38 -13.16
CA ARG A 135 -1.69 -28.26 -14.33
C ARG A 135 -3.05 -28.27 -15.01
N ASN A 136 -3.05 -28.14 -16.34
CA ASN A 136 -4.29 -28.27 -17.10
C ASN A 136 -4.73 -29.73 -17.23
N SER A 137 -5.86 -29.97 -17.89
CA SER A 137 -6.40 -31.31 -18.15
C SER A 137 -5.47 -32.21 -18.97
N GLN A 138 -4.50 -31.64 -19.68
CA GLN A 138 -3.48 -32.33 -20.46
C GLN A 138 -2.16 -32.53 -19.69
N GLY A 139 -2.08 -32.04 -18.44
CA GLY A 139 -0.92 -32.14 -17.57
C GLY A 139 0.15 -31.06 -17.78
N GLU A 140 -0.08 -30.14 -18.71
CA GLU A 140 0.82 -29.01 -19.00
C GLU A 140 0.79 -28.00 -17.86
N ARG A 141 1.94 -27.36 -17.63
CA ARG A 141 2.10 -26.39 -16.54
C ARG A 141 1.48 -25.06 -16.95
N ILE A 142 0.61 -24.52 -16.11
CA ILE A 142 0.05 -23.17 -16.28
C ILE A 142 0.52 -22.33 -15.10
N PRO A 143 1.24 -21.23 -15.31
CA PRO A 143 1.61 -20.32 -14.23
C PRO A 143 0.39 -19.82 -13.44
N MET A 144 0.53 -19.77 -12.12
CA MET A 144 -0.49 -19.16 -11.26
C MET A 144 -0.59 -17.66 -11.55
N ASP A 145 -1.78 -17.11 -11.36
CA ASP A 145 -2.01 -15.68 -11.43
C ASP A 145 -1.14 -14.91 -10.43
N GLY A 146 -0.63 -13.74 -10.81
CA GLY A 146 0.22 -12.91 -9.97
C GLY A 146 -0.37 -12.58 -8.60
N MET A 147 -1.69 -12.37 -8.50
CA MET A 147 -2.35 -12.13 -7.21
C MET A 147 -2.41 -13.38 -6.35
N ALA A 148 -2.58 -14.56 -6.94
CA ALA A 148 -2.51 -15.82 -6.21
C ALA A 148 -1.10 -16.05 -5.66
N VAL A 149 -0.08 -15.81 -6.48
CA VAL A 149 1.33 -15.88 -6.06
C VAL A 149 1.64 -14.88 -4.95
N TRP A 150 1.21 -13.63 -5.09
CA TRP A 150 1.40 -12.60 -4.08
C TRP A 150 0.76 -12.99 -2.73
N ARG A 151 -0.45 -13.54 -2.73
CA ARG A 151 -1.10 -14.03 -1.49
C ARG A 151 -0.29 -15.13 -0.81
N ILE A 152 0.33 -16.03 -1.58
CA ILE A 152 1.22 -17.07 -1.05
C ILE A 152 2.47 -16.42 -0.42
N VAL A 153 3.13 -15.50 -1.14
CA VAL A 153 4.28 -14.75 -0.61
C VAL A 153 3.94 -13.99 0.68
N ARG A 154 2.78 -13.33 0.71
CA ARG A 154 2.29 -12.58 1.88
C ARG A 154 2.05 -13.48 3.10
N SER A 155 1.70 -14.74 2.86
CA SER A 155 1.44 -15.74 3.91
C SER A 155 2.70 -16.37 4.51
N LEU A 156 3.88 -16.10 3.93
CA LEU A 156 5.15 -16.57 4.48
C LEU A 156 5.38 -15.98 5.88
N SER A 157 5.81 -16.83 6.80
CA SER A 157 6.24 -16.40 8.13
C SER A 157 7.65 -15.81 8.07
N PRO A 158 8.03 -14.93 9.02
CA PRO A 158 9.42 -14.53 9.19
C PRO A 158 10.34 -15.75 9.39
N GLY A 159 11.53 -15.72 8.79
CA GLY A 159 12.52 -16.79 8.90
C GLY A 159 12.94 -17.37 7.56
N HIS A 160 13.54 -18.57 7.56
CA HIS A 160 14.11 -19.19 6.37
C HIS A 160 13.08 -19.38 5.25
N VAL A 161 13.49 -19.10 4.02
CA VAL A 161 12.72 -19.34 2.79
C VAL A 161 13.66 -19.92 1.73
N GLY A 162 13.27 -21.06 1.17
CA GLY A 162 13.82 -21.58 -0.07
C GLY A 162 13.02 -21.05 -1.25
N LEU A 163 13.71 -20.70 -2.32
CA LEU A 163 13.14 -20.09 -3.51
C LEU A 163 13.73 -20.76 -4.74
N THR A 164 12.91 -21.31 -5.63
CA THR A 164 13.37 -21.72 -6.96
C THR A 164 12.84 -20.77 -8.00
N LEU A 165 13.74 -20.25 -8.83
CA LEU A 165 13.43 -19.45 -10.00
C LEU A 165 13.48 -20.34 -11.25
N ILE A 166 12.62 -20.05 -12.22
CA ILE A 166 12.58 -20.66 -13.54
C ILE A 166 12.68 -19.59 -14.62
N ARG A 167 13.49 -19.84 -15.64
CA ARG A 167 13.64 -18.95 -16.80
C ARG A 167 12.70 -19.36 -17.91
N ARG A 168 11.79 -18.46 -18.33
CA ARG A 168 10.72 -18.80 -19.30
C ARG A 168 10.98 -18.34 -20.73
N ASP A 169 11.84 -17.36 -20.94
CA ASP A 169 12.22 -16.86 -22.28
C ASP A 169 13.25 -17.74 -23.01
N PHE A 170 13.73 -18.79 -22.35
CA PHE A 170 14.79 -19.64 -22.88
C PHE A 170 14.57 -21.10 -22.48
N THR A 171 14.88 -22.00 -23.40
CA THR A 171 15.03 -23.42 -23.16
C THR A 171 16.44 -23.86 -23.55
N ASP A 172 16.98 -24.81 -22.79
CA ASP A 172 18.26 -25.42 -23.09
C ASP A 172 18.18 -26.38 -24.30
N ALA A 173 19.30 -27.03 -24.62
CA ALA A 173 19.38 -27.97 -25.75
C ALA A 173 18.44 -29.17 -25.61
N ASP A 174 18.00 -29.50 -24.39
CA ASP A 174 17.07 -30.58 -24.09
C ASP A 174 15.61 -30.10 -24.04
N GLY A 175 15.38 -28.82 -24.37
CA GLY A 175 14.07 -28.19 -24.34
C GLY A 175 13.55 -27.88 -22.94
N GLN A 176 14.41 -27.89 -21.92
CA GLN A 176 14.03 -27.60 -20.53
C GLN A 176 14.30 -26.14 -20.19
N HIS A 177 13.46 -25.59 -19.32
CA HIS A 177 13.68 -24.26 -18.76
C HIS A 177 14.72 -24.31 -17.64
N PRO A 178 15.79 -23.49 -17.70
CA PRO A 178 16.77 -23.41 -16.61
C PRO A 178 16.12 -23.01 -15.29
N THR A 179 16.67 -23.53 -14.19
CA THR A 179 16.23 -23.21 -12.82
C THR A 179 17.40 -22.83 -11.92
N ILE A 180 17.13 -21.95 -10.95
CA ILE A 180 18.09 -21.54 -9.92
C ILE A 180 17.40 -21.64 -8.56
N THR A 181 17.98 -22.39 -7.63
CA THR A 181 17.49 -22.48 -6.25
C THR A 181 18.35 -21.62 -5.32
N LEU A 182 17.67 -20.80 -4.51
CA LEU A 182 18.24 -19.86 -3.55
C LEU A 182 17.70 -20.17 -2.16
N ASN A 183 18.53 -19.93 -1.15
CA ASN A 183 18.15 -20.01 0.25
C ASN A 183 18.39 -18.65 0.90
N GLY A 184 17.38 -18.14 1.59
CA GLY A 184 17.39 -16.84 2.22
C GLY A 184 16.37 -16.78 3.33
N TRP A 185 15.78 -15.60 3.53
CA TRP A 185 14.76 -15.39 4.55
C TRP A 185 13.64 -14.51 4.07
N ARG A 186 12.47 -14.63 4.70
CA ARG A 186 11.38 -13.68 4.56
C ARG A 186 11.77 -12.39 5.28
N ARG A 187 12.04 -11.33 4.50
CA ARG A 187 12.35 -9.99 5.01
C ARG A 187 11.25 -9.49 5.94
N GLN A 188 11.62 -8.78 7.00
CA GLN A 188 10.67 -7.98 7.78
C GLN A 188 10.55 -6.58 7.18
N PHE A 189 9.32 -6.12 7.00
CA PHE A 189 9.05 -4.81 6.40
C PHE A 189 9.39 -3.65 7.32
N VAL A 190 9.29 -3.88 8.63
CA VAL A 190 9.58 -2.90 9.66
C VAL A 190 10.60 -3.48 10.61
N ASP A 191 11.43 -2.63 11.18
CA ASP A 191 12.28 -3.02 12.30
C ASP A 191 11.39 -3.38 13.51
N PRO A 192 11.60 -4.55 14.12
CA PRO A 192 10.71 -5.06 15.16
C PRO A 192 10.79 -4.28 16.48
N LYS A 193 11.79 -3.41 16.67
CA LYS A 193 11.96 -2.58 17.88
C LYS A 193 11.44 -1.17 17.67
N THR A 194 11.69 -0.57 16.51
CA THR A 194 11.40 0.84 16.24
C THR A 194 10.11 1.03 15.47
N GLY A 195 9.63 -0.01 14.76
CA GLY A 195 8.51 0.06 13.84
C GLY A 195 8.81 0.83 12.54
N THR A 196 10.07 1.25 12.32
CA THR A 196 10.45 1.99 11.12
C THR A 196 10.52 1.07 9.92
N LEU A 197 10.07 1.55 8.76
CA LEU A 197 10.17 0.81 7.49
C LEU A 197 11.63 0.44 7.20
N ASN A 198 11.86 -0.76 6.65
CA ASN A 198 13.17 -1.22 6.23
C ASN A 198 13.76 -0.28 5.17
N GLU A 199 15.05 0.07 5.31
CA GLU A 199 15.73 1.04 4.44
C GLU A 199 15.91 0.56 2.99
N VAL A 200 15.57 -0.70 2.70
CA VAL A 200 15.59 -1.23 1.33
C VAL A 200 14.56 -0.55 0.41
N TYR A 201 13.45 -0.06 0.96
CA TYR A 201 12.41 0.58 0.17
C TYR A 201 12.84 1.99 -0.23
N GLN A 202 12.86 2.24 -1.54
CA GLN A 202 13.29 3.53 -2.07
C GLN A 202 12.18 4.59 -1.99
N PRO A 203 12.52 5.89 -1.95
CA PRO A 203 11.54 6.97 -2.03
C PRO A 203 10.60 6.78 -3.25
N GLY A 204 9.29 6.82 -3.00
CA GLY A 204 8.26 6.63 -4.02
C GLY A 204 7.87 5.17 -4.31
N GLU A 205 8.63 4.19 -3.82
CA GLU A 205 8.40 2.77 -4.15
C GLU A 205 7.05 2.24 -3.65
N LEU A 206 6.58 2.70 -2.48
CA LEU A 206 5.29 2.27 -1.92
C LEU A 206 4.08 2.80 -2.69
N VAL A 207 4.24 3.92 -3.40
CA VAL A 207 3.18 4.62 -4.13
C VAL A 207 3.30 4.49 -5.65
N GLN A 208 4.34 3.80 -6.14
CA GLN A 208 4.68 3.75 -7.57
C GLN A 208 3.61 3.11 -8.47
N SER A 209 2.73 2.30 -7.88
CA SER A 209 1.65 1.59 -8.59
C SER A 209 0.29 2.28 -8.44
N LEU A 210 0.24 3.43 -7.76
CA LEU A 210 -0.97 4.23 -7.66
C LEU A 210 -1.21 5.01 -8.97
N CYS A 211 -2.46 5.37 -9.23
CA CYS A 211 -2.79 6.13 -10.43
C CYS A 211 -2.15 7.52 -10.40
N SER A 212 -1.63 7.95 -11.55
CA SER A 212 -1.09 9.29 -11.74
C SER A 212 -1.90 10.03 -12.82
N PRO A 213 -2.55 11.17 -12.48
CA PRO A 213 -2.57 11.81 -11.17
C PRO A 213 -3.61 11.16 -10.23
N TRP A 214 -3.37 11.25 -8.91
CA TRP A 214 -4.13 10.54 -7.87
C TRP A 214 -5.62 10.90 -7.87
N GLN A 215 -5.99 12.11 -8.32
CA GLN A 215 -7.37 12.56 -8.38
C GLN A 215 -8.25 11.64 -9.26
N HIS A 216 -7.68 10.91 -10.21
CA HIS A 216 -8.47 9.98 -11.04
C HIS A 216 -8.86 8.73 -10.25
N ASP A 217 -7.97 8.22 -9.40
CA ASP A 217 -8.30 7.15 -8.46
C ASP A 217 -9.29 7.65 -7.41
N MET A 218 -9.08 8.86 -6.89
CA MET A 218 -10.04 9.53 -6.01
C MET A 218 -11.43 9.69 -6.63
N ARG A 219 -11.55 9.88 -7.94
CA ARG A 219 -12.85 9.97 -8.60
C ARG A 219 -13.45 8.60 -8.91
N ASP A 220 -12.64 7.65 -9.37
CA ASP A 220 -13.10 6.42 -10.06
C ASP A 220 -12.84 5.12 -9.32
N CYS A 221 -12.24 5.15 -8.13
CA CYS A 221 -12.09 3.93 -7.36
C CYS A 221 -13.47 3.31 -7.11
N ALA A 222 -13.73 2.14 -7.71
CA ALA A 222 -15.00 1.44 -7.64
C ALA A 222 -15.25 0.75 -6.27
N CYS A 223 -14.35 0.98 -5.32
CA CYS A 223 -14.30 0.34 -4.03
C CYS A 223 -15.09 1.14 -2.99
N MET A 224 -16.23 0.61 -2.54
CA MET A 224 -17.13 1.28 -1.58
C MET A 224 -16.65 1.24 -0.11
N TYR A 225 -15.48 0.67 0.17
CA TYR A 225 -14.97 0.51 1.54
C TYR A 225 -14.10 1.69 2.02
N TRP A 226 -14.02 2.78 1.23
CA TRP A 226 -13.29 4.01 1.56
C TRP A 226 -14.16 5.19 1.97
N ALA A 227 -15.44 4.96 2.25
CA ALA A 227 -16.35 6.03 2.66
C ALA A 227 -15.84 6.83 3.89
N SER A 228 -14.91 6.29 4.67
CA SER A 228 -14.24 6.97 5.78
C SER A 228 -13.24 8.06 5.35
N ASN A 229 -12.53 7.88 4.23
CA ASN A 229 -11.49 8.82 3.74
C ASN A 229 -11.90 9.56 2.46
N ARG A 230 -12.85 8.99 1.72
CA ARG A 230 -13.48 9.54 0.52
C ARG A 230 -14.98 9.21 0.60
N PRO A 231 -15.77 10.02 1.30
CA PRO A 231 -17.19 9.79 1.42
C PRO A 231 -17.86 9.75 0.04
N ASP A 232 -18.71 8.77 -0.22
CA ASP A 232 -19.59 8.80 -1.41
C ASP A 232 -20.82 9.68 -1.14
N ILE A 233 -21.34 9.61 0.08
CA ILE A 233 -22.53 10.34 0.53
C ILE A 233 -22.21 10.99 1.87
N VAL A 234 -22.55 12.27 2.00
CA VAL A 234 -22.46 13.03 3.26
C VAL A 234 -23.81 13.65 3.59
N PHE A 235 -24.03 14.00 4.84
CA PHE A 235 -25.13 14.87 5.21
C PHE A 235 -24.78 16.33 4.86
N ALA A 236 -25.80 17.10 4.47
CA ALA A 236 -25.63 18.52 4.24
C ALA A 236 -25.16 19.25 5.50
N GLU A 237 -24.40 20.31 5.28
CA GLU A 237 -24.14 21.31 6.32
C GLU A 237 -25.47 21.91 6.78
N VAL A 238 -25.61 22.07 8.09
CA VAL A 238 -26.73 22.76 8.72
C VAL A 238 -26.14 23.84 9.63
N PRO A 239 -26.50 25.12 9.45
CA PRO A 239 -26.02 26.21 10.30
C PRO A 239 -26.77 26.19 11.64
N ALA A 240 -26.56 25.14 12.44
CA ALA A 240 -27.13 24.97 13.77
C ALA A 240 -26.06 25.26 14.84
N LYS A 241 -26.43 26.03 15.86
CA LYS A 241 -25.58 26.31 17.03
C LYS A 241 -25.85 25.34 18.18
N THR A 242 -26.96 24.61 18.12
CA THR A 242 -27.36 23.61 19.11
C THR A 242 -27.83 22.32 18.43
N GLU A 243 -27.82 21.22 19.17
CA GLU A 243 -28.36 19.94 18.68
C GLU A 243 -29.88 20.01 18.42
N GLU A 244 -30.61 20.82 19.19
CA GLU A 244 -32.05 21.04 18.99
C GLU A 244 -32.33 21.76 17.67
N GLU A 245 -31.59 22.84 17.37
CA GLU A 245 -31.65 23.53 16.07
C GLU A 245 -31.25 22.62 14.91
N LEU A 246 -30.30 21.71 15.12
CA LEU A 246 -29.91 20.72 14.11
C LEU A 246 -31.05 19.75 13.82
N LEU A 247 -31.70 19.21 14.86
CA LEU A 247 -32.77 18.21 14.73
C LEU A 247 -34.05 18.80 14.14
N GLU A 248 -34.31 20.10 14.35
CA GLU A 248 -35.45 20.81 13.78
C GLU A 248 -35.27 21.22 12.31
N SER A 249 -34.03 21.22 11.80
CA SER A 249 -33.72 21.59 10.42
C SER A 249 -34.25 20.57 9.41
N GLU A 250 -34.90 21.05 8.35
CA GLU A 250 -35.32 20.22 7.21
C GLU A 250 -34.12 19.59 6.49
N ASP A 251 -32.95 20.21 6.59
CA ASP A 251 -31.69 19.75 5.98
C ASP A 251 -30.96 18.71 6.85
N ALA A 252 -31.41 18.44 8.08
CA ALA A 252 -30.73 17.57 9.03
C ALA A 252 -30.43 16.17 8.48
N ASN A 253 -31.34 15.65 7.64
CA ASN A 253 -31.27 14.33 7.03
C ASN A 253 -30.96 14.39 5.52
N LEU A 254 -30.65 15.57 4.99
CA LEU A 254 -30.38 15.79 3.59
C LEU A 254 -29.06 15.15 3.19
N ARG A 255 -29.11 14.24 2.20
CA ARG A 255 -27.95 13.47 1.75
C ARG A 255 -27.44 14.01 0.42
N LEU A 256 -26.14 14.24 0.36
CA LEU A 256 -25.44 14.80 -0.78
C LEU A 256 -24.49 13.77 -1.37
N ASP A 257 -24.40 13.71 -2.70
CA ASP A 257 -23.19 13.20 -3.34
C ASP A 257 -22.04 14.13 -2.99
N TRP A 258 -21.00 13.60 -2.34
CA TRP A 258 -19.86 14.39 -1.90
C TRP A 258 -19.05 14.93 -3.09
N LEU A 259 -19.00 14.16 -4.18
CA LEU A 259 -18.22 14.46 -5.39
C LEU A 259 -19.01 15.31 -6.41
N ARG A 260 -20.19 15.81 -6.05
CA ARG A 260 -21.02 16.65 -6.92
C ARG A 260 -20.25 17.86 -7.45
N SER A 261 -20.45 18.19 -8.72
CA SER A 261 -19.83 19.37 -9.37
C SER A 261 -20.55 20.68 -8.98
N ASP A 262 -21.88 20.63 -8.84
CA ASP A 262 -22.69 21.73 -8.31
C ASP A 262 -22.69 21.70 -6.78
N ARG A 263 -21.96 22.63 -6.17
CA ARG A 263 -21.88 22.78 -4.71
C ARG A 263 -22.82 23.86 -4.15
N GLU A 264 -23.57 24.53 -5.01
CA GLU A 264 -24.55 25.55 -4.62
C GLU A 264 -25.82 24.92 -4.02
N GLU A 265 -26.75 25.75 -3.55
CA GLU A 265 -28.04 25.32 -2.96
C GLU A 265 -28.80 24.32 -3.83
N THR A 266 -28.77 24.48 -5.15
CA THR A 266 -29.43 23.57 -6.11
C THR A 266 -28.83 22.17 -6.12
N GLY A 267 -27.55 22.02 -5.76
CA GLY A 267 -26.85 20.75 -5.62
C GLY A 267 -27.06 20.08 -4.26
N ARG A 268 -27.68 20.76 -3.28
CA ARG A 268 -27.86 20.26 -1.91
C ARG A 268 -28.94 19.17 -1.78
N VAL A 269 -29.64 18.75 -2.82
CA VAL A 269 -30.77 17.80 -2.67
C VAL A 269 -30.48 16.39 -3.23
N PHE A 270 -29.28 16.16 -3.75
CA PHE A 270 -29.07 15.06 -4.69
C PHE A 270 -28.11 13.96 -4.21
N ALA A 271 -28.65 12.82 -3.77
CA ALA A 271 -27.95 11.53 -3.65
C ALA A 271 -28.85 10.35 -4.07
N PRO A 272 -29.00 10.07 -5.38
CA PRO A 272 -29.75 8.92 -5.87
C PRO A 272 -29.13 7.58 -5.44
N ASN A 273 -29.97 6.55 -5.35
CA ASN A 273 -29.60 5.20 -4.92
C ASN A 273 -28.81 4.35 -5.95
N SER A 274 -28.15 4.98 -6.93
CA SER A 274 -27.42 4.25 -7.97
C SER A 274 -26.19 5.02 -8.44
N TYR A 275 -25.04 4.36 -8.39
CA TYR A 275 -23.76 4.88 -8.89
C TYR A 275 -23.85 5.46 -10.31
N ARG A 276 -24.52 4.76 -11.24
CA ARG A 276 -24.65 5.24 -12.63
C ARG A 276 -25.48 6.52 -12.74
N LYS A 277 -26.44 6.72 -11.83
CA LYS A 277 -27.27 7.93 -11.79
C LYS A 277 -26.53 9.10 -11.13
N LEU A 278 -25.68 8.82 -10.12
CA LEU A 278 -24.81 9.82 -9.48
C LEU A 278 -23.80 10.39 -10.47
N ARG A 279 -23.21 9.53 -11.30
CA ARG A 279 -22.05 9.86 -12.12
C ARG A 279 -22.18 11.10 -13.02
N GLN A 280 -23.39 11.41 -13.49
CA GLN A 280 -23.63 12.58 -14.35
C GLN A 280 -23.59 13.93 -13.60
N TYR A 281 -23.64 13.90 -12.27
CA TYR A 281 -23.62 15.09 -11.41
C TYR A 281 -22.27 15.29 -10.71
N GLN A 282 -21.37 14.32 -10.83
CA GLN A 282 -20.04 14.36 -10.21
C GLN A 282 -19.07 15.18 -11.04
N MET A 283 -18.06 15.75 -10.39
CA MET A 283 -16.91 16.36 -11.06
C MET A 283 -16.27 15.36 -12.05
N ASP A 284 -16.06 15.79 -13.28
CA ASP A 284 -15.37 14.99 -14.29
C ASP A 284 -13.86 14.90 -14.04
N ASN A 285 -13.14 14.21 -14.94
CA ASN A 285 -11.70 14.03 -14.83
C ASN A 285 -10.89 15.31 -14.81
N HIS A 286 -11.32 16.32 -15.56
CA HIS A 286 -10.60 17.58 -15.68
C HIS A 286 -10.99 18.54 -14.55
N GLU A 287 -12.26 18.53 -14.17
CA GLU A 287 -12.77 19.29 -13.04
C GLU A 287 -12.08 18.89 -11.75
N ILE A 288 -12.02 17.58 -11.43
CA ILE A 288 -11.41 17.13 -10.18
C ILE A 288 -9.91 17.48 -10.10
N ASN A 289 -9.18 17.45 -11.21
CA ASN A 289 -7.76 17.86 -11.20
C ASN A 289 -7.59 19.34 -10.81
N LYS A 290 -8.58 20.18 -11.07
CA LYS A 290 -8.55 21.62 -10.81
C LYS A 290 -9.22 22.01 -9.49
N ARG A 291 -10.28 21.31 -9.12
CA ARG A 291 -11.26 21.70 -8.10
C ARG A 291 -11.28 20.74 -6.91
N TRP A 292 -10.35 19.79 -6.80
CA TRP A 292 -10.30 18.86 -5.66
C TRP A 292 -10.23 19.59 -4.30
N THR A 293 -9.66 20.79 -4.24
CA THR A 293 -9.62 21.63 -3.04
C THR A 293 -10.96 22.28 -2.68
N GLU A 294 -11.96 22.22 -3.57
CA GLU A 294 -13.35 22.65 -3.30
C GLU A 294 -14.18 21.52 -2.69
N LEU A 295 -13.62 20.31 -2.54
CA LEU A 295 -14.28 19.24 -1.82
C LEU A 295 -14.22 19.55 -0.32
N ASN A 296 -15.41 19.70 0.26
CA ASN A 296 -15.55 20.00 1.66
C ASN A 296 -15.16 18.81 2.55
N PHE A 297 -14.62 19.08 3.73
CA PHE A 297 -14.38 18.03 4.71
C PHE A 297 -15.71 17.49 5.27
N ALA A 298 -15.69 16.25 5.73
CA ALA A 298 -16.80 15.65 6.46
C ALA A 298 -16.41 15.51 7.94
N LEU A 299 -17.17 16.15 8.82
CA LEU A 299 -17.06 16.01 10.27
C LEU A 299 -18.37 15.44 10.81
N GLU A 300 -18.31 14.37 11.59
CA GLU A 300 -19.51 13.69 12.11
C GLU A 300 -20.53 13.32 11.00
N SER A 301 -20.01 12.86 9.86
CA SER A 301 -20.78 12.54 8.64
C SER A 301 -21.46 13.73 7.96
N ARG A 302 -21.20 14.97 8.39
CA ARG A 302 -21.72 16.21 7.80
C ARG A 302 -20.64 16.94 7.04
N GLU A 303 -20.99 17.44 5.87
CA GLU A 303 -20.15 18.39 5.15
C GLU A 303 -20.03 19.69 5.95
N ILE A 304 -18.82 20.27 6.01
CA ILE A 304 -18.60 21.61 6.53
C ILE A 304 -18.24 22.54 5.37
N GLY A 305 -18.96 23.65 5.23
CA GLY A 305 -18.84 24.59 4.10
C GLY A 305 -17.63 25.51 4.19
N GLU A 306 -16.83 25.36 5.24
CA GLU A 306 -15.64 26.14 5.49
C GLU A 306 -14.40 25.25 5.52
N THR A 307 -13.24 25.83 5.19
CA THR A 307 -11.95 25.19 5.43
C THR A 307 -11.84 24.88 6.92
N TYR A 308 -11.78 23.59 7.28
CA TYR A 308 -11.52 23.19 8.65
C TYR A 308 -10.19 23.79 9.13
N THR A 309 -10.28 24.70 10.09
CA THR A 309 -9.12 25.17 10.84
C THR A 309 -9.12 24.39 12.16
N PRO A 310 -8.14 23.51 12.42
CA PRO A 310 -8.07 22.84 13.70
C PRO A 310 -8.04 23.90 14.82
N PRO A 311 -8.70 23.66 15.96
CA PRO A 311 -8.56 24.55 17.11
C PRO A 311 -7.08 24.70 17.43
N ASP A 312 -6.67 25.91 17.86
CA ASP A 312 -5.35 26.10 18.46
C ASP A 312 -5.26 25.11 19.63
N LEU A 313 -4.53 24.02 19.42
CA LEU A 313 -4.12 23.17 20.52
C LEU A 313 -3.30 24.09 21.40
N ASP A 314 -3.78 24.36 22.62
CA ASP A 314 -2.99 25.05 23.63
C ASP A 314 -1.58 24.47 23.55
N ALA A 315 -0.59 25.35 23.34
CA ALA A 315 0.79 24.92 23.27
C ALA A 315 1.03 24.00 24.47
N PRO A 316 1.53 22.76 24.27
CA PRO A 316 1.66 21.81 25.36
C PRO A 316 2.40 22.51 26.47
N ASP A 317 1.71 22.77 27.59
CA ASP A 317 2.31 23.49 28.71
C ASP A 317 3.50 22.64 29.16
N PRO A 318 4.74 23.12 28.96
CA PRO A 318 5.91 22.35 29.32
C PRO A 318 6.02 22.15 30.84
N GLU A 319 5.15 22.81 31.63
CA GLU A 319 5.02 22.68 33.08
C GLU A 319 3.74 21.94 33.53
N ALA A 320 2.93 21.40 32.62
CA ALA A 320 1.78 20.58 32.98
C ALA A 320 2.21 19.39 33.86
N ASN A 321 1.95 19.49 35.15
CA ASN A 321 2.25 18.44 36.12
C ASN A 321 1.26 17.28 35.94
N ASN A 322 1.74 16.06 36.19
CA ASN A 322 0.99 14.79 36.10
C ASN A 322 -0.29 14.69 36.98
N GLN A 323 -0.78 15.78 37.58
CA GLN A 323 -2.00 15.79 38.39
C GLN A 323 -3.27 16.05 37.57
N ASP A 324 -3.17 16.51 36.32
CA ASP A 324 -4.32 16.82 35.47
C ASP A 324 -4.76 15.64 34.56
N LEU A 325 -4.16 14.46 34.75
CA LEU A 325 -4.60 13.21 34.13
C LEU A 325 -5.40 12.38 35.14
N ASN A 326 -6.64 12.78 35.41
CA ASN A 326 -7.65 11.95 36.08
C ASN A 326 -8.95 11.94 35.27
#